data_AF-A0A2A9K987-F1
#
_entry.id   AF-A0A2A9K987-F1
#
_cell.length_a   1.000
_cell.length_b   1.000
_cell.length_c   1.000
_cell.angle_alpha   90.00
_cell.angle_beta   90.00
_cell.angle_gamma   90.00
#
_symmetry.space_group_name_H-M   'P 1'
#
loop_
_entity.id
_entity.type
_entity.pdbx_description
1 polymer ?
#
loop_
_entity_poly.entity_id
_entity_poly.type
_entity_poly.pdbx_seq_one_letter_code
_entity_poly.pdbx_strand_id
1 'polypeptide(L)'
;MTNTKTPAAPAPGEKVQVLRDGDTKARRLAYLTVLTPAIGFIAALWYSIQFGVKQQDMVLLGVMYFLTSFGVEGGLHRFFSHRAFKAGPVVTAVIGILGCMAAQGPILFWAATHRMHHVFTDQDGDPHSPRVLSPGLRGRIKALWHGHVGWLFTVKRSNWSTYVPDLFGSKLVLFVNQHYLIWVFLGLAIPTAIGAALSGIEGAVGGLLWGGLARIFLLDQVTWAVNSIGHTFGKRPNQTRDTSGNIGWLALVSAGGGWHNNHHANPALAHNDFHFWQIDTTAWVIRLLGLVGLAWDIRQRQSTDPLDQKLFNND
;
A
#
# COMPACT_ATOMS: atom_id res chain seq x y z
N MET A 1 -7.83 -27.32 -44.82
CA MET A 1 -8.22 -25.91 -44.59
C MET A 1 -9.19 -25.88 -43.42
N THR A 2 -8.69 -25.67 -42.21
CA THR A 2 -9.50 -25.57 -40.98
C THR A 2 -10.03 -24.16 -40.83
N ASN A 3 -11.34 -24.02 -40.89
CA ASN A 3 -12.06 -22.74 -40.85
C ASN A 3 -12.13 -22.24 -39.40
N THR A 4 -11.21 -21.35 -39.01
CA THR A 4 -11.24 -20.67 -37.71
C THR A 4 -12.26 -19.53 -37.76
N LYS A 5 -13.50 -19.80 -37.30
CA LYS A 5 -14.46 -18.74 -37.02
C LYS A 5 -13.96 -17.91 -35.84
N THR A 6 -13.70 -16.63 -36.09
CA THR A 6 -13.47 -15.61 -35.05
C THR A 6 -14.67 -15.58 -34.09
N PRO A 7 -14.48 -15.58 -32.76
CA PRO A 7 -15.59 -15.50 -31.82
C PRO A 7 -16.34 -14.17 -32.00
N ALA A 8 -17.67 -14.22 -32.03
CA ALA A 8 -18.50 -13.02 -32.09
C ALA A 8 -18.30 -12.16 -30.84
N ALA A 9 -18.33 -10.83 -31.03
CA ALA A 9 -18.24 -9.89 -29.91
C ALA A 9 -19.45 -10.07 -28.96
N PRO A 10 -19.25 -10.10 -27.63
CA PRO A 10 -20.31 -10.33 -26.67
C PRO A 10 -21.34 -9.21 -26.67
N ALA A 11 -22.61 -9.57 -26.45
CA ALA A 11 -23.72 -8.64 -26.51
C ALA A 11 -23.61 -7.55 -25.41
N PRO A 12 -24.19 -6.35 -25.59
CA PRO A 12 -24.07 -5.25 -24.63
C PRO A 12 -24.50 -5.61 -23.19
N GLY A 13 -25.49 -6.49 -23.03
CA GLY A 13 -25.95 -6.99 -21.72
C GLY A 13 -24.99 -8.00 -21.07
N GLU A 14 -24.25 -8.76 -21.87
CA GLU A 14 -23.28 -9.75 -21.43
C GLU A 14 -22.03 -9.08 -20.82
N LYS A 15 -21.59 -7.95 -21.38
CA LYS A 15 -20.54 -7.11 -20.78
C LYS A 15 -20.93 -6.60 -19.38
N VAL A 16 -22.20 -6.23 -19.17
CA VAL A 16 -22.71 -5.78 -17.87
C VAL A 16 -22.83 -6.93 -16.87
N GLN A 17 -23.11 -8.14 -17.34
CA GLN A 17 -23.16 -9.36 -16.51
C GLN A 17 -21.75 -9.85 -16.12
N VAL A 18 -20.79 -9.81 -17.04
CA VAL A 18 -19.36 -10.14 -16.80
C VAL A 18 -18.67 -9.13 -15.87
N LEU A 19 -19.21 -7.91 -15.76
CA LEU A 19 -18.84 -6.91 -14.75
C LEU A 19 -19.50 -7.16 -13.38
N ARG A 20 -20.61 -7.90 -13.34
CA ARG A 20 -21.37 -8.26 -12.13
C ARG A 20 -20.92 -9.57 -11.50
N ASP A 21 -20.28 -10.46 -12.25
CA ASP A 21 -19.63 -11.67 -11.74
C ASP A 21 -18.30 -11.32 -11.05
N GLY A 22 -18.40 -10.48 -10.01
CA GLY A 22 -17.34 -10.34 -9.02
C GLY A 22 -17.21 -11.64 -8.24
N ASP A 23 -15.98 -12.06 -7.94
CA ASP A 23 -15.73 -13.16 -7.03
C ASP A 23 -16.42 -12.86 -5.69
N THR A 24 -17.47 -13.62 -5.36
CA THR A 24 -18.27 -13.40 -4.15
C THR A 24 -17.39 -13.49 -2.89
N LYS A 25 -16.31 -14.28 -2.93
CA LYS A 25 -15.33 -14.33 -1.83
C LYS A 25 -14.49 -13.05 -1.78
N ALA A 26 -14.04 -12.52 -2.93
CA ALA A 26 -13.33 -11.26 -2.99
C ALA A 26 -14.17 -10.09 -2.45
N ARG A 27 -15.45 -10.03 -2.82
CA ARG A 27 -16.38 -9.01 -2.31
C ARG A 27 -16.60 -9.11 -0.81
N ARG A 28 -16.74 -10.34 -0.27
CA ARG A 28 -16.82 -10.56 1.19
C ARG A 28 -15.55 -10.11 1.91
N LEU A 29 -14.37 -10.43 1.37
CA LEU A 29 -13.10 -9.98 1.92
C LEU A 29 -12.96 -8.46 1.89
N ALA A 30 -13.39 -7.80 0.80
CA ALA A 30 -13.41 -6.35 0.72
C ALA A 30 -14.30 -5.73 1.82
N TYR A 31 -15.48 -6.30 2.10
CA TYR A 31 -16.30 -5.84 3.23
C TYR A 31 -15.60 -6.01 4.58
N LEU A 32 -14.91 -7.13 4.82
CA LEU A 32 -14.17 -7.33 6.05
C LEU A 32 -13.01 -6.34 6.20
N THR A 33 -12.21 -6.15 5.15
CA THR A 33 -11.09 -5.20 5.12
C THR A 33 -11.56 -3.76 5.35
N VAL A 34 -12.72 -3.36 4.79
CA VAL A 34 -13.20 -1.98 4.93
C VAL A 34 -13.96 -1.76 6.24
N LEU A 35 -14.89 -2.66 6.60
CA LEU A 35 -15.81 -2.42 7.71
C LEU A 35 -15.20 -2.76 9.08
N THR A 36 -14.39 -3.82 9.20
CA THR A 36 -13.84 -4.21 10.50
C THR A 36 -12.92 -3.13 11.09
N PRO A 37 -11.95 -2.56 10.35
CA PRO A 37 -11.15 -1.45 10.85
C PRO A 37 -11.98 -0.18 11.10
N ALA A 38 -12.97 0.11 10.25
CA ALA A 38 -13.84 1.29 10.44
C ALA A 38 -14.66 1.21 11.73
N ILE A 39 -15.26 0.05 12.01
CA ILE A 39 -15.97 -0.21 13.28
C ILE A 39 -14.99 -0.11 14.45
N GLY A 40 -13.79 -0.67 14.31
CA GLY A 40 -12.75 -0.58 15.32
C GLY A 40 -12.29 0.85 15.60
N PHE A 41 -12.18 1.70 14.58
CA PHE A 41 -11.86 3.12 14.73
C PHE A 41 -12.99 3.87 15.46
N ILE A 42 -14.25 3.63 15.12
CA ILE A 42 -15.40 4.21 15.85
C ILE A 42 -15.39 3.76 17.31
N ALA A 43 -15.11 2.47 17.57
CA ALA A 43 -14.98 1.94 18.92
C ALA A 43 -13.80 2.58 19.68
N ALA A 44 -12.67 2.83 19.02
CA ALA A 44 -11.51 3.52 19.60
C ALA A 44 -11.85 4.96 19.99
N LEU A 45 -12.57 5.69 19.14
CA LEU A 45 -13.07 7.04 19.46
C LEU A 45 -14.02 7.02 20.65
N TRP A 46 -14.99 6.11 20.64
CA TRP A 46 -15.93 5.95 21.75
C TRP A 46 -15.21 5.60 23.05
N TYR A 47 -14.27 4.66 23.01
CA TYR A 47 -13.41 4.30 24.14
C TYR A 47 -12.66 5.53 24.71
N SER A 48 -12.02 6.33 23.86
CA SER A 48 -11.34 7.55 24.31
C SER A 48 -12.28 8.61 24.89
N ILE A 49 -13.54 8.69 24.43
CA ILE A 49 -14.55 9.58 25.02
C ILE A 49 -14.91 9.12 26.44
N GLN A 50 -15.03 7.81 26.67
CA GLN A 50 -15.42 7.27 27.97
C GLN A 50 -14.27 7.23 28.98
N PHE A 51 -13.07 6.84 28.55
CA PHE A 51 -11.93 6.54 29.43
C PHE A 51 -10.81 7.58 29.34
N GLY A 52 -10.95 8.58 28.47
CA GLY A 52 -9.93 9.58 28.16
C GLY A 52 -8.88 9.08 27.15
N VAL A 53 -8.19 10.01 26.49
CA VAL A 53 -7.07 9.68 25.60
C VAL A 53 -5.86 9.29 26.45
N LYS A 54 -5.45 8.02 26.38
CA LYS A 54 -4.27 7.54 27.10
C LYS A 54 -3.02 7.69 26.25
N GLN A 55 -1.94 8.15 26.88
CA GLN A 55 -0.65 8.32 26.20
C GLN A 55 -0.12 7.01 25.60
N GLN A 56 -0.24 5.90 26.34
CA GLN A 56 0.23 4.59 25.89
C GLN A 56 -0.46 4.12 24.60
N ASP A 57 -1.76 4.36 24.46
CA ASP A 57 -2.54 3.96 23.29
C ASP A 57 -2.11 4.75 22.06
N MET A 58 -1.81 6.04 22.23
CA MET A 58 -1.30 6.90 21.17
C MET A 58 0.13 6.54 20.75
N VAL A 59 0.98 6.15 21.71
CA VAL A 59 2.33 5.64 21.42
C VAL A 59 2.25 4.32 20.64
N LEU A 60 1.38 3.39 21.06
CA LEU A 60 1.16 2.13 20.35
C LEU A 60 0.62 2.36 18.94
N LEU A 61 -0.35 3.27 18.78
CA LEU A 61 -0.81 3.72 17.47
C LEU A 61 0.36 4.22 16.62
N GLY A 62 1.12 5.21 17.11
CA GLY A 62 2.20 5.84 16.36
C GLY A 62 3.30 4.87 15.93
N VAL A 63 3.77 4.03 16.86
CA VAL A 63 4.82 3.03 16.58
C VAL A 63 4.33 1.99 15.58
N MET A 64 3.17 1.37 15.83
CA MET A 64 2.65 0.35 14.92
C MET A 64 2.27 0.94 13.56
N TYR A 65 1.77 2.18 13.52
CA TYR A 65 1.49 2.91 12.28
C TYR A 65 2.77 3.09 11.47
N PHE A 66 3.85 3.61 12.08
CA PHE A 66 5.12 3.78 11.38
C PHE A 66 5.67 2.46 10.84
N LEU A 67 5.72 1.41 11.66
CA LEU A 67 6.23 0.10 11.27
C LEU A 67 5.45 -0.51 10.09
N THR A 68 4.11 -0.43 10.14
CA THR A 68 3.27 -0.99 9.08
C THR A 68 3.20 -0.10 7.84
N SER A 69 3.28 1.23 7.99
CA SER A 69 3.43 2.16 6.88
C SER A 69 4.74 1.92 6.12
N PHE A 70 5.86 1.71 6.84
CA PHE A 70 7.11 1.25 6.23
C PHE A 70 6.99 -0.15 5.59
N GLY A 71 6.23 -1.06 6.20
CA GLY A 71 5.93 -2.36 5.61
C GLY A 71 5.20 -2.26 4.26
N VAL A 72 4.28 -1.30 4.12
CA VAL A 72 3.59 -1.02 2.86
C VAL A 72 4.53 -0.32 1.87
N GLU A 73 5.05 0.85 2.23
CA GLU A 73 5.80 1.74 1.33
C GLU A 73 7.23 1.23 1.03
N GLY A 74 7.94 0.73 2.05
CA GLY A 74 9.27 0.14 1.88
C GLY A 74 9.23 -1.31 1.41
N GLY A 75 8.32 -2.11 1.97
CA GLY A 75 8.19 -3.54 1.69
C GLY A 75 7.37 -3.84 0.44
N LEU A 76 6.04 -3.81 0.56
CA LEU A 76 5.11 -4.18 -0.53
C LEU A 76 5.35 -3.37 -1.80
N HIS A 77 5.57 -2.06 -1.64
CA HIS A 77 5.77 -1.12 -2.73
C HIS A 77 7.20 -1.16 -3.28
N ARG A 78 8.18 -0.55 -2.61
CA ARG A 78 9.54 -0.39 -3.17
C ARG A 78 10.30 -1.70 -3.33
N PHE A 79 10.24 -2.60 -2.34
CA PHE A 79 10.99 -3.87 -2.40
C PHE A 79 10.33 -4.92 -3.30
N PHE A 80 9.10 -5.33 -3.00
CA PHE A 80 8.45 -6.44 -3.73
C PHE A 80 7.89 -6.03 -5.09
N SER A 81 7.38 -4.81 -5.24
CA SER A 81 6.79 -4.38 -6.52
C SER A 81 7.83 -3.83 -7.49
N HIS A 82 8.77 -3.01 -7.01
CA HIS A 82 9.69 -2.25 -7.86
C HIS A 82 11.16 -2.70 -7.82
N ARG A 83 11.51 -3.62 -6.92
CA ARG A 83 12.89 -4.11 -6.74
C ARG A 83 13.89 -2.96 -6.56
N ALA A 84 13.49 -1.99 -5.75
CA ALA A 84 14.24 -0.77 -5.53
C ALA A 84 15.56 -1.00 -4.77
N PHE A 85 15.68 -2.10 -4.04
CA PHE A 85 16.90 -2.53 -3.36
C PHE A 85 16.89 -4.05 -3.14
N LYS A 86 18.03 -4.61 -2.75
CA LYS A 86 18.18 -6.01 -2.32
C LYS A 86 18.45 -6.06 -0.83
N ALA A 87 18.07 -7.17 -0.19
CA ALA A 87 18.29 -7.39 1.23
C ALA A 87 18.41 -8.89 1.54
N GLY A 88 18.98 -9.22 2.69
CA GLY A 88 19.09 -10.60 3.18
C GLY A 88 17.73 -11.18 3.61
N PRO A 89 17.65 -12.50 3.86
CA PRO A 89 16.40 -13.19 4.17
C PRO A 89 15.69 -12.64 5.42
N VAL A 90 16.43 -12.23 6.46
CA VAL A 90 15.83 -11.65 7.67
C VAL A 90 15.10 -10.35 7.35
N VAL A 91 15.75 -9.42 6.65
CA VAL A 91 15.14 -8.14 6.26
C VAL A 91 13.97 -8.37 5.32
N THR A 92 14.11 -9.25 4.32
CA THR A 92 13.01 -9.63 3.42
C THR A 92 11.80 -10.18 4.17
N ALA A 93 12.02 -11.02 5.18
CA ALA A 93 10.94 -11.54 6.01
C ALA A 93 10.27 -10.42 6.83
N VAL A 94 11.07 -9.59 7.51
CA VAL A 94 10.57 -8.50 8.37
C VAL A 94 9.73 -7.51 7.57
N ILE A 95 10.22 -6.98 6.44
CA ILE A 95 9.46 -6.01 5.64
C ILE A 95 8.18 -6.63 5.05
N GLY A 96 8.22 -7.92 4.69
CA GLY A 96 7.04 -8.65 4.23
C GLY A 96 6.00 -8.86 5.33
N ILE A 97 6.43 -9.22 6.54
CA ILE A 97 5.56 -9.40 7.71
C ILE A 97 4.93 -8.06 8.11
N LEU A 98 5.71 -6.98 8.17
CA LEU A 98 5.20 -5.63 8.46
C LEU A 98 4.17 -5.17 7.41
N GLY A 99 4.42 -5.46 6.13
CA GLY A 99 3.45 -5.21 5.05
C GLY A 99 2.16 -6.01 5.23
N CYS A 100 2.26 -7.27 5.64
CA CYS A 100 1.08 -8.11 5.92
C CYS A 100 0.31 -7.64 7.17
N MET A 101 1.00 -7.14 8.20
CA MET A 101 0.38 -6.52 9.39
C MET A 101 -0.45 -5.28 9.03
N ALA A 102 -0.22 -4.63 7.89
CA ALA A 102 -1.05 -3.54 7.39
C ALA A 102 -2.46 -3.99 6.95
N ALA A 103 -2.70 -5.29 6.78
CA ALA A 103 -3.99 -5.88 6.40
C ALA A 103 -4.52 -5.48 4.99
N GLN A 104 -3.63 -5.07 4.09
CA GLN A 104 -3.95 -4.68 2.70
C GLN A 104 -3.86 -5.83 1.68
N GLY A 105 -3.83 -7.06 2.16
CA GLY A 105 -3.69 -8.27 1.37
C GLY A 105 -2.26 -8.83 1.34
N PRO A 106 -2.10 -10.07 0.87
CA PRO A 106 -0.81 -10.76 0.89
C PRO A 106 0.14 -10.22 -0.19
N ILE A 107 1.44 -10.46 -0.03
CA ILE A 107 2.52 -9.88 -0.86
C ILE A 107 2.23 -10.02 -2.36
N LEU A 108 1.88 -11.22 -2.84
CA LEU A 108 1.67 -11.46 -4.27
C LEU A 108 0.48 -10.68 -4.82
N PHE A 109 -0.61 -10.56 -4.03
CA PHE A 109 -1.79 -9.80 -4.44
C PHE A 109 -1.48 -8.32 -4.55
N TRP A 110 -0.85 -7.76 -3.51
CA TRP A 110 -0.54 -6.34 -3.45
C TRP A 110 0.41 -5.96 -4.59
N ALA A 111 1.52 -6.71 -4.74
CA ALA A 111 2.51 -6.44 -5.77
C ALA A 111 1.96 -6.64 -7.19
N ALA A 112 1.13 -7.67 -7.44
CA ALA A 112 0.50 -7.85 -8.75
C ALA A 112 -0.45 -6.71 -9.08
N THR A 113 -1.30 -6.30 -8.13
CA THR A 113 -2.25 -5.19 -8.29
C THR A 113 -1.51 -3.88 -8.58
N HIS A 114 -0.42 -3.62 -7.84
CA HIS A 114 0.36 -2.40 -8.01
C HIS A 114 1.16 -2.39 -9.33
N ARG A 115 1.73 -3.53 -9.74
CA ARG A 115 2.37 -3.63 -11.07
C ARG A 115 1.37 -3.49 -12.21
N MET A 116 0.17 -4.05 -12.08
CA MET A 116 -0.94 -3.81 -13.01
C MET A 116 -1.27 -2.31 -13.11
N HIS A 117 -1.37 -1.63 -11.97
CA HIS A 117 -1.58 -0.19 -11.94
C HIS A 117 -0.50 0.57 -12.71
N HIS A 118 0.79 0.26 -12.54
CA HIS A 118 1.85 0.92 -13.31
C HIS A 118 1.82 0.62 -14.81
N VAL A 119 1.43 -0.59 -15.20
CA VAL A 119 1.31 -0.98 -16.62
C VAL A 119 0.17 -0.23 -17.29
N PHE A 120 -0.98 -0.14 -16.62
CA PHE A 120 -2.23 0.39 -17.17
C PHE A 120 -2.65 1.73 -16.58
N THR A 121 -1.74 2.51 -15.99
CA THR A 121 -2.09 3.70 -15.20
C THR A 121 -3.07 4.61 -15.94
N ASP A 122 -4.18 4.93 -15.29
CA ASP A 122 -5.28 5.77 -15.82
C ASP A 122 -5.96 5.24 -17.11
N GLN A 123 -5.72 3.98 -17.47
CA GLN A 123 -6.28 3.32 -18.64
C GLN A 123 -7.12 2.10 -18.26
N ASP A 124 -7.77 1.49 -19.27
CA ASP A 124 -8.45 0.22 -19.07
C ASP A 124 -7.46 -0.87 -18.65
N GLY A 125 -7.80 -1.60 -17.60
CA GLY A 125 -6.93 -2.59 -16.96
C GLY A 125 -6.30 -2.10 -15.65
N ASP A 126 -6.31 -0.80 -15.38
CA ASP A 126 -5.93 -0.28 -14.06
C ASP A 126 -6.96 -0.72 -13.00
N PRO A 127 -6.53 -1.39 -11.92
CA PRO A 127 -7.44 -1.79 -10.87
C PRO A 127 -8.05 -0.60 -10.12
N HIS A 128 -7.33 0.51 -9.92
CA HIS A 128 -7.69 1.50 -8.90
C HIS A 128 -7.37 2.97 -9.26
N SER A 129 -7.04 3.31 -10.50
CA SER A 129 -7.00 4.74 -10.88
C SER A 129 -8.39 5.39 -10.83
N PRO A 130 -8.50 6.66 -10.39
CA PRO A 130 -9.75 7.41 -10.35
C PRO A 130 -10.15 7.91 -11.74
N ARG A 131 -10.53 6.98 -12.62
CA ARG A 131 -10.87 7.28 -14.03
C ARG A 131 -12.26 7.90 -14.16
N VAL A 132 -12.33 9.08 -14.78
CA VAL A 132 -13.59 9.80 -15.00
C VAL A 132 -14.29 9.22 -16.24
N LEU A 133 -15.16 8.23 -16.02
CA LEU A 133 -15.92 7.56 -17.09
C LEU A 133 -17.22 8.29 -17.48
N SER A 134 -17.57 9.38 -16.80
CA SER A 134 -18.78 10.15 -17.10
C SER A 134 -18.53 11.64 -16.84
N PRO A 135 -19.03 12.56 -17.68
CA PRO A 135 -18.86 14.00 -17.48
C PRO A 135 -19.49 14.52 -16.17
N GLY A 136 -19.03 15.69 -15.74
CA GLY A 136 -19.61 16.44 -14.62
C GLY A 136 -19.13 16.02 -13.22
N LEU A 137 -19.58 16.76 -12.20
CA LEU A 137 -19.17 16.59 -10.81
C LEU A 137 -19.45 15.18 -10.29
N ARG A 138 -20.61 14.61 -10.63
CA ARG A 138 -20.99 13.26 -10.20
C ARG A 138 -20.03 12.19 -10.74
N GLY A 139 -19.57 12.34 -11.99
CA GLY A 139 -18.59 11.42 -12.58
C GLY A 139 -17.23 11.49 -11.88
N ARG A 140 -16.77 12.70 -11.55
CA ARG A 140 -15.54 12.92 -10.78
C ARG A 140 -15.61 12.31 -9.37
N ILE A 141 -16.73 12.48 -8.68
CA ILE A 141 -16.95 11.86 -7.35
C ILE A 141 -16.92 10.33 -7.44
N LYS A 142 -17.59 9.74 -8.43
CA LYS A 142 -17.56 8.28 -8.64
C LYS A 142 -16.15 7.78 -8.94
N ALA A 143 -15.38 8.51 -9.74
CA ALA A 143 -14.00 8.20 -10.07
C ALA A 143 -13.10 8.23 -8.82
N LEU A 144 -13.18 9.30 -8.04
CA LEU A 144 -12.49 9.42 -6.76
C LEU A 144 -12.86 8.29 -5.79
N TRP A 145 -14.15 8.00 -5.65
CA TRP A 145 -14.63 6.90 -4.81
C TRP A 145 -14.08 5.55 -5.27
N HIS A 146 -14.09 5.30 -6.59
CA HIS A 146 -13.54 4.07 -7.16
C HIS A 146 -12.05 3.93 -6.84
N GLY A 147 -11.25 4.96 -7.10
CA GLY A 147 -9.81 4.91 -6.82
C GLY A 147 -9.46 4.90 -5.34
N HIS A 148 -10.37 5.33 -4.47
CA HIS A 148 -10.18 5.28 -3.02
C HIS A 148 -10.52 3.89 -2.48
N VAL A 149 -11.77 3.45 -2.60
CA VAL A 149 -12.24 2.21 -1.95
C VAL A 149 -13.10 1.34 -2.85
N GLY A 150 -13.75 1.92 -3.87
CA GLY A 150 -14.70 1.19 -4.72
C GLY A 150 -14.07 0.03 -5.49
N TRP A 151 -12.80 0.15 -5.87
CA TRP A 151 -12.08 -0.88 -6.62
C TRP A 151 -11.94 -2.22 -5.88
N LEU A 152 -11.86 -2.20 -4.54
CA LEU A 152 -11.73 -3.41 -3.72
C LEU A 152 -12.92 -4.35 -3.92
N PHE A 153 -14.10 -3.81 -4.22
CA PHE A 153 -15.33 -4.57 -4.44
C PHE A 153 -15.45 -5.11 -5.87
N THR A 154 -14.57 -4.68 -6.78
CA THR A 154 -14.58 -5.06 -8.20
C THR A 154 -13.33 -5.83 -8.62
N VAL A 155 -12.32 -5.94 -7.75
CA VAL A 155 -11.06 -6.60 -8.07
C VAL A 155 -11.27 -8.09 -8.37
N LYS A 156 -10.70 -8.56 -9.47
CA LYS A 156 -10.73 -9.98 -9.85
C LYS A 156 -9.49 -10.69 -9.30
N ARG A 157 -9.69 -11.83 -8.64
CA ARG A 157 -8.62 -12.65 -8.05
C ARG A 157 -7.99 -13.65 -9.01
N SER A 158 -7.77 -13.25 -10.27
CA SER A 158 -7.22 -14.13 -11.30
C SER A 158 -6.00 -13.52 -11.96
N ASN A 159 -5.13 -14.38 -12.50
CA ASN A 159 -3.95 -14.02 -13.31
C ASN A 159 -2.89 -13.14 -12.62
N TRP A 160 -2.87 -13.06 -11.29
CA TRP A 160 -1.84 -12.31 -10.57
C TRP A 160 -0.44 -12.86 -10.80
N SER A 161 -0.31 -14.17 -11.00
CA SER A 161 0.97 -14.82 -11.31
C SER A 161 1.65 -14.27 -12.56
N THR A 162 0.90 -13.74 -13.51
CA THR A 162 1.43 -13.12 -14.73
C THR A 162 2.21 -11.83 -14.43
N TYR A 163 1.86 -11.10 -13.37
CA TYR A 163 2.47 -9.80 -13.04
C TYR A 163 3.62 -9.90 -12.03
N VAL A 164 3.71 -11.01 -11.29
CA VAL A 164 4.77 -11.23 -10.28
C VAL A 164 5.51 -12.58 -10.41
N PRO A 165 5.88 -13.04 -11.63
CA PRO A 165 6.50 -14.36 -11.80
C PRO A 165 7.82 -14.51 -11.03
N ASP A 166 8.55 -13.41 -10.83
CA ASP A 166 9.77 -13.34 -10.03
C ASP A 166 9.56 -13.67 -8.55
N LEU A 167 8.42 -13.29 -7.97
CA LEU A 167 8.17 -13.51 -6.55
C LEU A 167 7.89 -14.99 -6.23
N PHE A 168 7.44 -15.78 -7.22
CA PHE A 168 7.24 -17.21 -7.08
C PHE A 168 8.54 -18.01 -6.92
N GLY A 169 9.68 -17.44 -7.32
CA GLY A 169 10.99 -18.07 -7.13
C GLY A 169 11.46 -18.12 -5.68
N SER A 170 10.87 -17.32 -4.78
CA SER A 170 11.33 -17.21 -3.39
C SER A 170 10.43 -17.98 -2.42
N LYS A 171 10.95 -19.08 -1.87
CA LYS A 171 10.27 -19.88 -0.83
C LYS A 171 9.91 -19.03 0.39
N LEU A 172 10.78 -18.10 0.78
CA LEU A 172 10.54 -17.20 1.91
C LEU A 172 9.35 -16.27 1.64
N VAL A 173 9.30 -15.65 0.45
CA VAL A 173 8.19 -14.75 0.09
C VAL A 173 6.88 -15.53 0.02
N LEU A 174 6.90 -16.74 -0.55
CA LEU A 174 5.74 -17.62 -0.57
C LEU A 174 5.28 -18.00 0.84
N PHE A 175 6.21 -18.30 1.75
CA PHE A 175 5.89 -18.59 3.16
C PHE A 175 5.19 -17.40 3.81
N VAL A 176 5.75 -16.19 3.75
CA VAL A 176 5.14 -15.00 4.33
C VAL A 176 3.77 -14.73 3.71
N ASN A 177 3.66 -14.85 2.38
CA ASN A 177 2.41 -14.68 1.64
C ASN A 177 1.32 -15.69 2.05
N GLN A 178 1.66 -16.96 2.22
CA GLN A 178 0.71 -18.01 2.61
C GLN A 178 0.22 -17.87 4.05
N HIS A 179 1.06 -17.35 4.94
CA HIS A 179 0.72 -17.12 6.35
C HIS A 179 0.17 -15.71 6.62
N TYR A 180 -0.31 -15.01 5.59
CA TYR A 180 -0.83 -13.64 5.67
C TYR A 180 -1.74 -13.37 6.87
N LEU A 181 -2.73 -14.24 7.10
CA LEU A 181 -3.70 -14.06 8.20
C LEU A 181 -3.05 -14.17 9.59
N ILE A 182 -1.96 -14.94 9.73
CA ILE A 182 -1.19 -15.00 10.98
C ILE A 182 -0.52 -13.66 11.23
N TRP A 183 0.08 -13.05 10.19
CA TRP A 183 0.72 -11.75 10.32
C TRP A 183 -0.29 -10.64 10.61
N VAL A 184 -1.48 -10.65 9.98
CA VAL A 184 -2.58 -9.74 10.34
C VAL A 184 -2.99 -9.92 11.80
N PHE A 185 -3.16 -11.16 12.25
CA PHE A 185 -3.47 -11.45 13.65
C PHE A 185 -2.39 -10.92 14.60
N LEU A 186 -1.11 -11.12 14.29
CA LEU A 186 -0.02 -10.58 15.10
C LEU A 186 0.01 -9.04 15.09
N GLY A 187 -0.35 -8.40 13.98
CA GLY A 187 -0.52 -6.95 13.89
C GLY A 187 -1.61 -6.38 14.82
N LEU A 188 -2.56 -7.23 15.26
CA LEU A 188 -3.54 -6.90 16.29
C LEU A 188 -3.07 -7.34 17.68
N ALA A 189 -2.56 -8.56 17.80
CA ALA A 189 -2.19 -9.18 19.07
C ALA A 189 -0.99 -8.51 19.75
N ILE A 190 0.01 -8.04 18.99
CA ILE A 190 1.20 -7.38 19.54
C ILE A 190 0.84 -6.11 20.32
N PRO A 191 0.16 -5.10 19.74
CA PRO A 191 -0.19 -3.90 20.50
C PRO A 191 -1.18 -4.20 21.64
N THR A 192 -2.08 -5.18 21.49
CA THR A 192 -2.92 -5.68 22.59
C THR A 192 -2.10 -6.24 23.75
N ALA A 193 -1.13 -7.11 23.47
CA ALA A 193 -0.30 -7.73 24.50
C ALA A 193 0.60 -6.70 25.20
N ILE A 194 1.18 -5.76 24.45
CA ILE A 194 1.98 -4.67 25.03
C ILE A 194 1.10 -3.78 25.92
N GLY A 195 -0.07 -3.36 25.43
CA GLY A 195 -1.02 -2.59 26.24
C GLY A 195 -1.45 -3.34 27.50
N ALA A 196 -1.70 -4.65 27.39
CA ALA A 196 -2.03 -5.50 28.53
C ALA A 196 -0.92 -5.54 29.58
N ALA A 197 0.33 -5.64 29.14
CA ALA A 197 1.50 -5.64 30.02
C ALA A 197 1.69 -4.30 30.74
N LEU A 198 1.26 -3.18 30.13
CA LEU A 198 1.42 -1.83 30.70
C LEU A 198 0.28 -1.43 31.66
N SER A 199 -0.95 -1.85 31.41
CA SER A 199 -2.13 -1.39 32.19
C SER A 199 -3.25 -2.43 32.31
N GLY A 200 -2.93 -3.72 32.22
CA GLY A 200 -3.92 -4.79 32.36
C GLY A 200 -5.00 -4.76 31.28
N ILE A 201 -6.22 -5.14 31.63
CA ILE A 201 -7.33 -5.29 30.66
C ILE A 201 -7.62 -3.98 29.92
N GLU A 202 -7.60 -2.84 30.61
CA GLU A 202 -7.82 -1.52 29.99
C GLU A 202 -6.77 -1.25 28.91
N GLY A 203 -5.48 -1.46 29.23
CA GLY A 203 -4.41 -1.33 28.25
C GLY A 203 -4.51 -2.34 27.10
N ALA A 204 -4.99 -3.55 27.35
CA ALA A 204 -5.23 -4.54 26.29
C ALA A 204 -6.27 -4.04 25.28
N VAL A 205 -7.39 -3.49 25.78
CA VAL A 205 -8.45 -2.90 24.96
C VAL A 205 -7.93 -1.69 24.20
N GLY A 206 -7.23 -0.76 24.87
CA GLY A 206 -6.62 0.41 24.24
C GLY A 206 -5.62 0.03 23.14
N GLY A 207 -4.76 -0.95 23.39
CA GLY A 207 -3.81 -1.48 22.41
C GLY A 207 -4.48 -2.14 21.21
N LEU A 208 -5.55 -2.92 21.42
CA LEU A 208 -6.33 -3.53 20.33
C LEU A 208 -7.02 -2.45 19.47
N LEU A 209 -7.67 -1.49 20.11
CA LEU A 209 -8.46 -0.47 19.44
C LEU A 209 -7.58 0.54 18.70
N TRP A 210 -6.58 1.13 19.37
CA TRP A 210 -5.73 2.17 18.79
C TRP A 210 -4.54 1.61 18.00
N GLY A 211 -3.74 0.73 18.61
CA GLY A 211 -2.57 0.13 17.95
C GLY A 211 -2.92 -0.93 16.91
N GLY A 212 -4.07 -1.59 17.06
CA GLY A 212 -4.58 -2.60 16.15
C GLY A 212 -5.52 -2.04 15.08
N LEU A 213 -6.80 -1.87 15.40
CA LEU A 213 -7.87 -1.64 14.42
C LEU A 213 -7.89 -0.21 13.85
N ALA A 214 -7.82 0.81 14.70
CA ALA A 214 -7.77 2.22 14.28
C ALA A 214 -6.57 2.49 13.38
N ARG A 215 -5.41 1.92 13.72
CA ARG A 215 -4.21 1.97 12.88
C ARG A 215 -4.47 1.42 11.47
N ILE A 216 -5.07 0.22 11.35
CA ILE A 216 -5.39 -0.37 10.03
C ILE A 216 -6.27 0.60 9.26
N PHE A 217 -7.35 1.09 9.88
CA PHE A 217 -8.27 2.03 9.24
C PHE A 217 -7.56 3.28 8.73
N LEU A 218 -6.76 3.93 9.57
CA LEU A 218 -6.05 5.16 9.21
C LEU A 218 -5.02 4.92 8.09
N LEU A 219 -4.27 3.83 8.15
CA LEU A 219 -3.28 3.49 7.13
C LEU A 219 -3.94 3.13 5.79
N ASP A 220 -5.08 2.44 5.83
CA ASP A 220 -5.90 2.15 4.65
C ASP A 220 -6.37 3.44 3.98
N GLN A 221 -6.97 4.37 4.74
CA GLN A 221 -7.40 5.67 4.19
C GLN A 221 -6.23 6.42 3.54
N VAL A 222 -5.05 6.41 4.16
CA VAL A 222 -3.85 7.06 3.61
C VAL A 222 -3.35 6.38 2.35
N THR A 223 -3.27 5.05 2.34
CA THR A 223 -2.81 4.29 1.17
C THR A 223 -3.76 4.47 -0.02
N TRP A 224 -5.06 4.42 0.25
CA TRP A 224 -6.09 4.65 -0.75
C TRP A 224 -6.10 6.09 -1.25
N ALA A 225 -5.80 7.06 -0.39
CA ALA A 225 -5.65 8.46 -0.76
C ALA A 225 -4.47 8.70 -1.72
N VAL A 226 -3.36 7.95 -1.61
CA VAL A 226 -2.24 8.03 -2.57
C VAL A 226 -2.74 7.72 -3.98
N ASN A 227 -3.55 6.67 -4.14
CA ASN A 227 -4.11 6.33 -5.45
C ASN A 227 -5.23 7.29 -5.88
N SER A 228 -6.15 7.65 -4.99
CA SER A 228 -7.32 8.45 -5.37
C SER A 228 -6.97 9.93 -5.50
N ILE A 229 -6.44 10.53 -4.44
CA ILE A 229 -6.11 11.96 -4.39
C ILE A 229 -4.83 12.19 -5.20
N GLY A 230 -3.84 11.31 -5.11
CA GLY A 230 -2.58 11.43 -5.83
C GLY A 230 -2.70 11.30 -7.35
N HIS A 231 -3.73 10.67 -7.91
CA HIS A 231 -4.02 10.72 -9.36
C HIS A 231 -5.02 11.81 -9.76
N THR A 232 -5.67 12.49 -8.81
CA THR A 232 -6.64 13.55 -9.14
C THR A 232 -6.05 14.95 -8.95
N PHE A 233 -5.23 15.13 -7.93
CA PHE A 233 -4.73 16.42 -7.47
C PHE A 233 -3.20 16.41 -7.31
N GLY A 234 -2.63 17.58 -7.02
CA GLY A 234 -1.20 17.72 -6.72
C GLY A 234 -0.38 18.35 -7.84
N LYS A 235 0.90 18.60 -7.54
CA LYS A 235 1.86 19.19 -8.48
C LYS A 235 2.51 18.09 -9.34
N ARG A 236 2.80 18.38 -10.61
CA ARG A 236 3.39 17.41 -11.56
C ARG A 236 4.71 17.92 -12.13
N PRO A 237 5.79 17.99 -11.31
CA PRO A 237 7.07 18.53 -11.76
C PRO A 237 7.80 17.63 -12.77
N ASN A 238 7.50 16.32 -12.79
CA ASN A 238 8.10 15.38 -13.72
C ASN A 238 7.10 15.01 -14.82
N GLN A 239 7.61 14.80 -16.04
CA GLN A 239 6.82 14.30 -17.14
C GLN A 239 6.49 12.82 -16.93
N THR A 240 5.20 12.50 -16.84
CA THR A 240 4.66 11.15 -16.80
C THR A 240 3.56 11.00 -17.84
N ARG A 241 3.18 9.76 -18.16
CA ARG A 241 2.07 9.44 -19.09
C ARG A 241 0.70 9.41 -18.41
N ASP A 242 0.66 9.69 -17.12
CA ASP A 242 -0.49 9.54 -16.23
C ASP A 242 -0.79 10.85 -15.50
N THR A 243 -1.78 10.80 -14.62
CA THR A 243 -2.27 11.94 -13.85
C THR A 243 -1.73 11.98 -12.41
N SER A 244 -0.67 11.23 -12.11
CA SER A 244 -0.02 11.24 -10.78
C SER A 244 0.45 12.64 -10.39
N GLY A 245 0.34 12.98 -9.11
CA GLY A 245 0.60 14.30 -8.56
C GLY A 245 1.19 14.25 -7.15
N ASN A 246 2.13 15.15 -6.89
CA ASN A 246 2.79 15.31 -5.59
C ASN A 246 1.91 16.09 -4.61
N ILE A 247 1.71 15.53 -3.42
CA ILE A 247 0.94 16.11 -2.31
C ILE A 247 1.75 15.97 -1.01
N GLY A 248 2.39 17.06 -0.57
CA GLY A 248 3.36 17.01 0.52
C GLY A 248 2.80 16.60 1.89
N TRP A 249 1.60 17.05 2.26
CA TRP A 249 0.97 16.62 3.52
C TRP A 249 0.64 15.12 3.52
N LEU A 250 0.31 14.57 2.34
CA LEU A 250 0.03 13.15 2.19
C LEU A 250 1.32 12.35 2.33
N ALA A 251 2.46 12.87 1.83
CA ALA A 251 3.76 12.23 1.97
C ALA A 251 4.17 12.03 3.44
N LEU A 252 3.83 12.98 4.33
CA LEU A 252 4.10 12.88 5.76
C LEU A 252 3.44 11.64 6.40
N VAL A 253 2.18 11.38 6.06
CA VAL A 253 1.40 10.27 6.65
C VAL A 253 1.57 8.96 5.88
N SER A 254 1.88 9.01 4.58
CA SER A 254 2.14 7.84 3.73
C SER A 254 3.61 7.40 3.68
N ALA A 255 4.43 7.91 4.61
CA ALA A 255 5.86 7.60 4.68
C ALA A 255 6.63 7.81 3.35
N GLY A 256 6.26 8.85 2.59
CA GLY A 256 6.86 9.22 1.30
C GLY A 256 5.99 8.91 0.06
N GLY A 257 4.91 8.13 0.19
CA GLY A 257 4.04 7.76 -0.94
C GLY A 257 3.32 8.94 -1.61
N GLY A 258 3.09 10.04 -0.88
CA GLY A 258 2.46 11.25 -1.42
C GLY A 258 3.29 12.02 -2.45
N TRP A 259 4.57 11.68 -2.64
CA TRP A 259 5.39 12.16 -3.76
C TRP A 259 5.13 11.32 -5.02
N HIS A 260 3.84 11.21 -5.36
CA HIS A 260 3.35 10.22 -6.32
C HIS A 260 3.80 10.48 -7.77
N ASN A 261 3.93 11.74 -8.18
CA ASN A 261 4.47 12.08 -9.50
C ASN A 261 5.98 11.80 -9.60
N ASN A 262 6.73 11.99 -8.50
CA ASN A 262 8.15 11.60 -8.46
C ASN A 262 8.30 10.09 -8.64
N HIS A 263 7.50 9.32 -7.90
CA HIS A 263 7.43 7.87 -7.99
C HIS A 263 7.08 7.40 -9.41
N HIS A 264 5.98 7.89 -9.99
CA HIS A 264 5.54 7.50 -11.34
C HIS A 264 6.53 7.86 -12.44
N ALA A 265 7.36 8.90 -12.24
CA ALA A 265 8.43 9.24 -13.17
C ALA A 265 9.60 8.24 -13.12
N ASN A 266 9.96 7.72 -11.94
CA ASN A 266 11.04 6.75 -11.78
C ASN A 266 10.70 5.68 -10.72
N PRO A 267 9.80 4.72 -11.03
CA PRO A 267 9.22 3.82 -10.03
C PRO A 267 10.23 2.84 -9.41
N ALA A 268 11.36 2.61 -10.08
CA ALA A 268 12.41 1.73 -9.60
C ALA A 268 13.29 2.34 -8.49
N LEU A 269 13.17 3.64 -8.20
CA LEU A 269 14.00 4.27 -7.16
C LEU A 269 13.57 3.83 -5.76
N ALA A 270 14.53 3.76 -4.85
CA ALA A 270 14.29 3.47 -3.43
C ALA A 270 13.76 4.67 -2.65
N HIS A 271 13.52 5.79 -3.33
CA HIS A 271 13.21 7.08 -2.74
C HIS A 271 12.34 7.91 -3.67
N ASN A 272 11.43 8.70 -3.08
CA ASN A 272 10.56 9.62 -3.79
C ASN A 272 10.88 11.09 -3.44
N ASP A 273 11.82 11.36 -2.53
CA ASP A 273 12.31 12.69 -2.15
C ASP A 273 13.34 13.24 -3.16
N PHE A 274 12.86 13.80 -4.27
CA PHE A 274 13.72 14.41 -5.31
C PHE A 274 14.28 15.78 -4.93
N HIS A 275 13.82 16.36 -3.82
CA HIS A 275 14.34 17.60 -3.26
C HIS A 275 14.53 17.47 -1.76
N PHE A 276 15.52 18.14 -1.18
CA PHE A 276 15.87 18.03 0.25
C PHE A 276 14.73 18.34 1.23
N TRP A 277 13.75 19.14 0.83
CA TRP A 277 12.58 19.50 1.65
C TRP A 277 11.44 18.48 1.56
N GLN A 278 11.54 17.49 0.65
CA GLN A 278 10.57 16.42 0.53
C GLN A 278 10.84 15.35 1.58
N ILE A 279 9.89 15.18 2.50
CA ILE A 279 10.00 14.17 3.57
C ILE A 279 9.63 12.80 2.99
N ASP A 280 10.58 11.87 3.06
CA ASP A 280 10.40 10.46 2.72
C ASP A 280 11.06 9.60 3.82
N THR A 281 10.27 9.28 4.84
CA THR A 281 10.75 8.49 5.98
C THR A 281 11.11 7.07 5.57
N THR A 282 10.46 6.51 4.53
CA THR A 282 10.81 5.18 4.01
C THR A 282 12.21 5.20 3.38
N ALA A 283 12.55 6.23 2.61
CA ALA A 283 13.88 6.39 2.05
C ALA A 283 14.94 6.46 3.15
N TRP A 284 14.69 7.17 4.24
CA TRP A 284 15.62 7.26 5.37
C TRP A 284 15.88 5.90 6.02
N VAL A 285 14.84 5.08 6.21
CA VAL A 285 15.00 3.72 6.74
C VAL A 285 15.79 2.84 5.76
N ILE A 286 15.50 2.90 4.46
CA ILE A 286 16.25 2.12 3.45
C ILE A 286 17.72 2.54 3.41
N ARG A 287 18.01 3.84 3.47
CA ARG A 287 19.38 4.38 3.55
C ARG A 287 20.10 3.87 4.80
N LEU A 288 19.43 3.89 5.96
CA LEU A 288 19.99 3.34 7.21
C LEU A 288 20.30 1.84 7.09
N LEU A 289 19.40 1.05 6.49
CA LEU A 289 19.65 -0.37 6.22
C LEU A 289 20.87 -0.57 5.31
N GLY A 290 21.06 0.31 4.33
CA GLY A 290 22.26 0.35 3.49
C GLY A 290 23.53 0.63 4.28
N LEU A 291 23.51 1.66 5.14
CA LEU A 291 24.64 2.06 5.97
C LEU A 291 25.12 0.95 6.90
N VAL A 292 24.19 0.14 7.43
CA VAL A 292 24.54 -1.00 8.32
C VAL A 292 24.74 -2.32 7.56
N GLY A 293 24.77 -2.30 6.22
CA GLY A 293 25.03 -3.48 5.38
C GLY A 293 23.88 -4.49 5.30
N LEU A 294 22.67 -4.11 5.69
CA LEU A 294 21.46 -4.95 5.64
C LEU A 294 20.69 -4.84 4.32
N ALA A 295 20.95 -3.80 3.55
CA ALA A 295 20.44 -3.60 2.19
C ALA A 295 21.59 -3.21 1.23
N TRP A 296 21.49 -3.62 -0.03
CA TRP A 296 22.46 -3.30 -1.09
C TRP A 296 21.76 -3.13 -2.44
N ASP A 297 22.50 -2.72 -3.47
CA ASP A 297 21.94 -2.36 -4.78
C ASP A 297 20.75 -1.39 -4.68
N ILE A 298 20.86 -0.42 -3.76
CA ILE A 298 19.82 0.58 -3.50
C ILE A 298 19.76 1.51 -4.71
N ARG A 299 18.68 1.44 -5.48
CA ARG A 299 18.49 2.22 -6.69
C ARG A 299 18.24 3.68 -6.34
N GLN A 300 19.08 4.55 -6.87
CA GLN A 300 18.99 5.99 -6.65
C GLN A 300 18.99 6.75 -7.96
N ARG A 301 18.47 7.97 -7.92
CA ARG A 301 18.62 8.90 -9.03
C ARG A 301 20.11 9.17 -9.22
N GLN A 302 20.59 9.12 -10.46
CA GLN A 302 21.91 9.66 -10.77
C GLN A 302 21.88 11.15 -10.45
N SER A 303 22.56 11.50 -9.35
CA SER A 303 22.65 12.87 -8.88
C SER A 303 24.01 13.44 -9.25
N THR A 304 24.00 14.63 -9.83
CA THR A 304 25.21 15.45 -9.97
C THR A 304 25.52 16.22 -8.68
N ASP A 305 24.68 16.10 -7.64
CA ASP A 305 24.89 16.70 -6.32
C ASP A 305 26.01 15.94 -5.57
N PRO A 306 27.09 16.63 -5.16
CA PRO A 306 28.20 16.01 -4.42
C PRO A 306 27.79 15.32 -3.11
N LEU A 307 26.72 15.75 -2.44
CA LEU A 307 26.23 15.13 -1.20
C LEU A 307 25.61 13.75 -1.47
N ASP A 308 24.85 13.61 -2.54
CA ASP A 308 24.26 12.34 -2.96
C ASP A 308 25.34 11.36 -3.44
N GLN A 309 26.38 11.85 -4.13
CA GLN A 309 27.50 11.01 -4.54
C GLN A 309 28.25 10.44 -3.33
N LYS A 310 28.51 11.27 -2.30
CA LYS A 310 29.26 10.87 -1.11
C LYS A 310 28.50 9.90 -0.19
N LEU A 311 27.17 9.96 -0.19
CA LEU A 311 26.33 9.10 0.66
C LEU A 311 26.02 7.74 0.01
N PHE A 312 26.07 7.63 -1.32
CA PHE A 312 25.42 6.53 -2.03
C PHE A 312 26.23 5.86 -3.14
N ASN A 313 27.31 6.48 -3.62
CA ASN A 313 28.29 5.80 -4.45
C ASN A 313 29.45 5.38 -3.55
N ASN A 314 29.35 4.16 -2.99
CA ASN A 314 30.51 3.52 -2.37
C ASN A 314 31.46 3.08 -3.50
N ASP A 315 32.44 3.92 -3.80
CA ASP A 315 33.75 3.46 -4.27
C ASP A 315 34.62 3.10 -3.06
#